data_AF-A0A6A4H2G1-F1
#
_entry.id   AF-A0A6A4H2G1-F1
#
_cell.length_a   1.000
_cell.length_b   1.000
_cell.length_c   1.000
_cell.angle_alpha   90.00
_cell.angle_beta   90.00
_cell.angle_gamma   90.00
#
_symmetry.space_group_name_H-M   'P 1'
#
loop_
_entity.id
_entity.type
_entity.pdbx_description
1 polymer ?
#
loop_
_entity_poly.entity_id
_entity_poly.type
_entity_poly.pdbx_seq_one_letter_code
_entity_poly.pdbx_strand_id
1 'polypeptide(L)'
;LDWSFRTTTRAAQKLPENVEEILTEAALREAHLIRKYDIPAALRVNTDQTQTVYQQGTNTTWNKKGDRQVPAVGIDEKRAFTLVPSISASGELLPFQAIYHGATPASCPDRKSPFYTEAEQLGFRLEPSKSDTYWSTMAMMKSLVDDVIAPYFECKKNELGIEDPDNQYSIWKIDCWSVHKSKEFLSWMRTTHPKILVIFVPGNCT
;
A
#
# COMPACT_ATOMS: atom_id res chain seq x y z
N LEU A 1 -38.67 -4.64 -22.71
CA LEU A 1 -37.22 -4.55 -22.45
C LEU A 1 -36.77 -5.92 -21.93
N ASP A 2 -36.00 -6.68 -22.70
CA ASP A 2 -35.62 -8.06 -22.36
C ASP A 2 -34.46 -8.10 -21.35
N TRP A 3 -34.68 -7.51 -20.17
CA TRP A 3 -33.67 -7.31 -19.13
C TRP A 3 -33.94 -8.20 -17.90
N SER A 4 -32.89 -8.48 -17.12
CA SER A 4 -32.97 -9.19 -15.83
C SER A 4 -32.05 -8.53 -14.79
N PHE A 5 -32.44 -8.63 -13.52
CA PHE A 5 -31.60 -8.25 -12.39
C PHE A 5 -30.42 -9.21 -12.26
N ARG A 6 -29.21 -8.68 -12.05
CA ARG A 6 -27.97 -9.47 -12.02
C ARG A 6 -27.03 -9.01 -10.92
N THR A 7 -26.30 -9.96 -10.33
CA THR A 7 -25.20 -9.73 -9.38
C THR A 7 -23.87 -9.96 -10.07
N THR A 8 -22.89 -9.10 -9.84
CA THR A 8 -21.55 -9.27 -10.39
C THR A 8 -20.80 -10.44 -9.75
N THR A 9 -20.26 -11.36 -10.55
CA THR A 9 -19.46 -12.51 -10.09
C THR A 9 -18.01 -12.36 -10.55
N ARG A 10 -17.02 -12.46 -9.65
CA ARG A 10 -15.60 -12.63 -10.00
C ARG A 10 -15.15 -14.05 -9.66
N ALA A 11 -14.28 -14.62 -10.47
CA ALA A 11 -13.73 -15.94 -10.24
C ALA A 11 -12.89 -15.96 -8.95
N ALA A 12 -13.01 -17.04 -8.17
CA ALA A 12 -12.16 -17.28 -7.00
C ALA A 12 -10.70 -17.38 -7.44
N GLN A 13 -9.81 -16.75 -6.68
CA GLN A 13 -8.37 -16.71 -6.95
C GLN A 13 -7.77 -18.10 -6.75
N LYS A 14 -6.86 -18.52 -7.63
CA LYS A 14 -6.17 -19.82 -7.54
C LYS A 14 -4.89 -19.66 -6.72
N LEU A 15 -4.77 -20.44 -5.66
CA LEU A 15 -3.53 -20.56 -4.88
C LEU A 15 -2.53 -21.48 -5.61
N PRO A 16 -1.22 -21.24 -5.46
CA PRO A 16 -0.21 -22.19 -5.94
C PRO A 16 -0.26 -23.49 -5.12
N GLU A 17 0.16 -24.60 -5.71
CA GLU A 17 0.16 -25.92 -5.05
C GLU A 17 1.04 -25.97 -3.79
N ASN A 18 2.12 -25.17 -3.75
CA ASN A 18 3.08 -25.10 -2.64
C ASN A 18 2.86 -23.90 -1.71
N VAL A 19 1.62 -23.39 -1.60
CA VAL A 19 1.31 -22.21 -0.77
C VAL A 19 1.79 -22.35 0.68
N GLU A 20 1.63 -23.51 1.31
CA GLU A 20 2.04 -23.76 2.69
C GLU A 20 3.56 -23.62 2.89
N GLU A 21 4.35 -24.12 1.94
CA GLU A 21 5.81 -23.99 1.96
C GLU A 21 6.22 -22.53 1.82
N ILE A 22 5.63 -21.81 0.84
CA ILE A 22 5.90 -20.39 0.61
C ILE A 22 5.59 -19.55 1.86
N LEU A 23 4.45 -19.81 2.50
CA LEU A 23 4.04 -19.11 3.73
C LEU A 23 4.99 -19.43 4.88
N THR A 24 5.38 -20.70 5.03
CA THR A 24 6.33 -21.14 6.05
C THR A 24 7.70 -20.49 5.86
N GLU A 25 8.25 -20.48 4.64
CA GLU A 25 9.51 -19.83 4.34
C GLU A 25 9.46 -18.32 4.60
N ALA A 26 8.37 -17.66 4.21
CA ALA A 26 8.19 -16.23 4.45
C ALA A 26 8.17 -15.91 5.95
N ALA A 27 7.43 -16.70 6.75
CA ALA A 27 7.37 -16.54 8.20
C ALA A 27 8.73 -16.79 8.86
N LEU A 28 9.44 -17.86 8.46
CA LEU A 28 10.76 -18.18 8.98
C LEU A 28 11.80 -17.10 8.62
N ARG A 29 11.74 -16.55 7.41
CA ARG A 29 12.62 -15.45 6.99
C ARG A 29 12.40 -14.21 7.85
N GLU A 30 11.15 -13.81 8.06
CA GLU A 30 10.82 -12.66 8.91
C GLU A 30 11.27 -12.89 10.35
N ALA A 31 10.96 -14.07 10.92
CA ALA A 31 11.39 -14.45 12.27
C ALA A 31 12.92 -14.45 12.43
N HIS A 32 13.65 -14.95 11.42
CA HIS A 32 15.10 -14.93 11.41
C HIS A 32 15.66 -13.51 11.45
N LEU A 33 15.12 -12.59 10.64
CA LEU A 33 15.58 -11.19 10.59
C LEU A 33 15.29 -10.46 11.90
N ILE A 34 14.09 -10.66 12.47
CA ILE A 34 13.70 -10.11 13.77
C ILE A 34 14.69 -10.58 14.85
N ARG A 35 14.96 -11.89 14.91
CA ARG A 35 15.88 -12.49 15.87
C ARG A 35 17.32 -12.02 15.68
N LYS A 36 17.78 -11.89 14.43
CA LYS A 36 19.17 -11.57 14.09
C LYS A 36 19.54 -10.12 14.40
N TYR A 37 18.61 -9.19 14.15
CA TYR A 37 18.85 -7.75 14.32
C TYR A 37 18.06 -7.14 15.48
N ASP A 38 17.52 -7.99 16.34
CA ASP A 38 16.73 -7.62 17.52
C ASP A 38 15.67 -6.55 17.23
N ILE A 39 14.87 -6.77 16.17
CA ILE A 39 13.96 -5.74 15.65
C ILE A 39 12.68 -5.71 16.50
N PRO A 40 12.45 -4.64 17.28
CA PRO A 40 11.28 -4.54 18.15
C PRO A 40 9.99 -4.39 17.35
N ALA A 41 8.85 -4.67 17.99
CA ALA A 41 7.55 -4.61 17.34
C ALA A 41 7.25 -3.28 16.63
N ALA A 42 7.64 -2.16 17.24
CA ALA A 42 7.38 -0.84 16.70
C ALA A 42 8.23 -0.50 15.45
N LEU A 43 9.33 -1.22 15.19
CA LEU A 43 10.19 -1.07 14.01
C LEU A 43 9.87 -2.08 12.89
N ARG A 44 8.66 -2.66 12.91
CA ARG A 44 8.15 -3.54 11.86
C ARG A 44 6.87 -2.92 11.33
N VAL A 45 6.86 -2.46 10.10
CA VAL A 45 5.70 -1.81 9.47
C VAL A 45 5.22 -2.64 8.30
N ASN A 46 3.91 -2.88 8.24
CA ASN A 46 3.23 -3.45 7.09
C ASN A 46 2.49 -2.35 6.33
N THR A 47 2.65 -2.33 5.02
CA THR A 47 1.95 -1.42 4.11
C THR A 47 1.16 -2.20 3.09
N ASP A 48 -0.07 -1.75 2.85
CA ASP A 48 -0.92 -2.21 1.76
C ASP A 48 -1.34 -1.04 0.87
N GLN A 49 -1.80 -1.33 -0.35
CA GLN A 49 -2.36 -0.33 -1.26
C GLN A 49 -3.78 -0.73 -1.63
N THR A 50 -4.74 0.14 -1.33
CA THR A 50 -6.15 -0.12 -1.61
C THR A 50 -6.77 0.95 -2.49
N GLN A 51 -7.60 0.51 -3.43
CA GLN A 51 -8.36 1.42 -4.27
C GLN A 51 -9.55 1.97 -3.48
N THR A 52 -9.61 3.30 -3.36
CA THR A 52 -10.78 4.00 -2.80
C THR A 52 -11.57 4.66 -3.92
N VAL A 53 -12.84 4.25 -4.09
CA VAL A 53 -13.75 4.82 -5.10
C VAL A 53 -14.47 6.05 -4.53
N TYR A 54 -14.59 7.13 -5.32
CA TYR A 54 -15.32 8.33 -4.89
C TYR A 54 -16.82 8.10 -4.77
N GLN A 55 -17.35 7.20 -5.61
CA GLN A 55 -18.76 6.84 -5.63
C GLN A 55 -18.84 5.32 -5.52
N GLN A 56 -19.47 4.85 -4.44
CA GLN A 56 -19.74 3.42 -4.29
C GLN A 56 -20.76 3.01 -5.36
N GLY A 57 -20.35 2.11 -6.25
CA GLY A 57 -21.27 1.43 -7.16
C GLY A 57 -22.17 0.47 -6.40
N THR A 58 -23.22 -0.03 -7.06
CA THR A 58 -24.03 -1.13 -6.52
C THR A 58 -23.61 -2.43 -7.20
N ASN A 59 -23.58 -3.55 -6.46
CA ASN A 59 -23.25 -4.87 -7.02
C ASN A 59 -24.34 -5.45 -7.92
N THR A 60 -25.36 -4.65 -8.23
CA THR A 60 -26.58 -5.09 -8.90
C THR A 60 -26.97 -4.13 -10.01
N THR A 61 -27.32 -4.64 -11.18
CA THR A 61 -27.79 -3.79 -12.28
C THR A 61 -28.81 -4.54 -13.13
N TRP A 62 -29.50 -3.80 -13.98
CA TRP A 62 -30.39 -4.34 -15.00
C TRP A 62 -29.63 -4.45 -16.31
N ASN A 63 -29.53 -5.66 -16.86
CA ASN A 63 -28.92 -5.89 -18.16
C ASN A 63 -29.68 -6.93 -18.99
N LYS A 64 -29.39 -7.01 -20.28
CA LYS A 64 -30.04 -7.91 -21.23
C LYS A 64 -29.96 -9.37 -20.77
N LYS A 65 -31.06 -10.10 -20.89
CA LYS A 65 -31.13 -11.51 -20.54
C LYS A 65 -30.15 -12.31 -21.42
N GLY A 66 -29.35 -13.16 -20.78
CA GLY A 66 -28.38 -14.03 -21.45
C GLY A 66 -26.93 -13.53 -21.44
N ASP A 67 -26.70 -12.27 -21.07
CA ASP A 67 -25.35 -11.73 -20.97
C ASP A 67 -24.56 -12.40 -19.83
N ARG A 68 -23.34 -12.86 -20.16
CA ARG A 68 -22.42 -13.51 -19.21
C ARG A 68 -21.54 -12.52 -18.46
N GLN A 69 -21.37 -11.32 -19.00
CA GLN A 69 -20.62 -10.23 -18.37
C GLN A 69 -21.53 -9.00 -18.37
N VAL A 70 -21.79 -8.48 -17.18
CA VAL A 70 -22.71 -7.37 -16.99
C VAL A 70 -21.94 -6.21 -16.39
N PRO A 71 -21.73 -5.12 -17.16
CA PRO A 71 -21.01 -3.98 -16.64
C PRO A 71 -21.89 -3.18 -15.66
N ALA A 72 -21.26 -2.58 -14.64
CA ALA A 72 -21.95 -1.77 -13.66
C ALA A 72 -21.17 -0.48 -13.33
N VAL A 73 -21.89 0.64 -13.19
CA VAL A 73 -21.32 1.93 -12.78
C VAL A 73 -20.75 1.81 -11.37
N GLY A 74 -19.49 2.25 -11.18
CA GLY A 74 -18.69 2.03 -9.96
C GLY A 74 -17.94 0.70 -9.91
N ILE A 75 -18.17 -0.21 -10.88
CA ILE A 75 -17.39 -1.43 -11.09
C ILE A 75 -16.51 -1.30 -12.34
N ASP A 76 -17.01 -0.76 -13.45
CA ASP A 76 -16.23 -0.59 -14.69
C ASP A 76 -15.73 0.84 -14.93
N GLU A 77 -16.53 1.86 -14.63
CA GLU A 77 -16.07 3.25 -14.62
C GLU A 77 -15.71 3.66 -13.18
N LYS A 78 -14.43 3.56 -12.86
CA LYS A 78 -13.92 3.85 -11.51
C LYS A 78 -13.21 5.19 -11.47
N ARG A 79 -13.90 6.22 -10.98
CA ARG A 79 -13.21 7.38 -10.40
C ARG A 79 -12.74 6.97 -9.02
N ALA A 80 -11.43 6.84 -8.87
CA ALA A 80 -10.80 6.36 -7.65
C ALA A 80 -9.45 7.05 -7.42
N PHE A 81 -8.98 6.93 -6.19
CA PHE A 81 -7.60 7.21 -5.80
C PHE A 81 -7.04 5.97 -5.08
N THR A 82 -5.72 5.86 -5.01
CA THR A 82 -5.06 4.80 -4.21
C THR A 82 -4.79 5.33 -2.82
N LEU A 83 -5.25 4.64 -1.78
CA LEU A 83 -4.88 4.89 -0.40
C LEU A 83 -3.81 3.88 0.02
N VAL A 84 -2.77 4.35 0.69
CA VAL A 84 -1.62 3.54 1.13
C VAL A 84 -1.50 3.61 2.65
N PRO A 85 -2.25 2.78 3.38
CA PRO A 85 -2.11 2.63 4.83
C PRO A 85 -0.84 1.88 5.21
N SER A 86 -0.20 2.32 6.28
CA SER A 86 0.96 1.66 6.89
C SER A 86 0.74 1.53 8.40
N ILE A 87 0.91 0.34 8.94
CA ILE A 87 0.66 0.04 10.36
C ILE A 87 1.85 -0.71 10.93
N SER A 88 2.33 -0.28 12.10
CA SER A 88 3.39 -0.97 12.81
C SER A 88 2.88 -2.21 13.56
N ALA A 89 3.75 -3.18 13.81
CA ALA A 89 3.38 -4.37 14.57
C ALA A 89 3.17 -4.09 16.07
N SER A 90 3.40 -2.86 16.54
CA SER A 90 2.94 -2.40 17.87
C SER A 90 1.53 -1.79 17.84
N GLY A 91 0.88 -1.73 16.67
CA GLY A 91 -0.48 -1.23 16.50
C GLY A 91 -0.57 0.27 16.20
N GLU A 92 0.54 0.92 15.86
CA GLU A 92 0.56 2.34 15.52
C GLU A 92 0.29 2.55 14.03
N LEU A 93 -0.68 3.40 13.73
CA LEU A 93 -1.02 3.78 12.38
C LEU A 93 -0.13 4.95 11.94
N LEU A 94 0.59 4.77 10.84
CA LEU A 94 1.40 5.82 10.24
C LEU A 94 0.54 6.74 9.36
N PRO A 95 1.02 7.97 9.06
CA PRO A 95 0.36 8.84 8.10
C PRO A 95 0.11 8.14 6.75
N PHE A 96 -1.10 8.25 6.23
CA PHE A 96 -1.46 7.70 4.93
C PHE A 96 -0.85 8.51 3.78
N GLN A 97 -0.55 7.81 2.69
CA GLN A 97 -0.40 8.43 1.36
C GLN A 97 -1.65 8.17 0.52
N ALA A 98 -2.21 9.23 -0.06
CA ALA A 98 -3.33 9.18 -1.00
C ALA A 98 -2.86 9.68 -2.37
N ILE A 99 -2.97 8.81 -3.37
CA ILE A 99 -2.45 9.01 -4.72
C ILE A 99 -3.61 9.24 -5.69
N TYR A 100 -3.66 10.45 -6.24
CA TYR A 100 -4.72 10.94 -7.12
C TYR A 100 -4.30 10.82 -8.59
N HIS A 101 -5.25 10.51 -9.47
CA HIS A 101 -4.98 10.55 -10.91
C HIS A 101 -4.66 11.98 -11.37
N GLY A 102 -3.53 12.16 -12.06
CA GLY A 102 -3.14 13.43 -12.67
C GLY A 102 -1.66 13.75 -12.48
N ALA A 103 -1.24 14.93 -12.91
CA ALA A 103 0.17 15.34 -12.97
C ALA A 103 0.55 16.46 -12.01
N THR A 104 -0.41 17.25 -11.54
CA THR A 104 -0.16 18.50 -10.80
C THR A 104 -0.86 18.49 -9.44
N PRO A 105 -0.46 19.37 -8.50
CA PRO A 105 -1.16 19.51 -7.22
C PRO A 105 -2.65 19.83 -7.36
N ALA A 106 -3.06 20.45 -8.48
CA ALA A 106 -4.48 20.73 -8.76
C ALA A 106 -5.32 19.46 -9.01
N SER A 107 -4.68 18.30 -9.19
CA SER A 107 -5.34 16.99 -9.27
C SER A 107 -5.64 16.39 -7.89
N CYS A 108 -5.12 16.98 -6.82
CA CYS A 108 -5.35 16.58 -5.43
C CYS A 108 -6.43 17.48 -4.79
N PRO A 109 -6.92 17.16 -3.57
CA PRO A 109 -7.83 18.04 -2.84
C PRO A 109 -7.27 19.45 -2.69
N ASP A 110 -8.13 20.46 -2.84
CA ASP A 110 -7.74 21.86 -2.73
C ASP A 110 -7.25 22.16 -1.30
N ARG A 111 -6.26 23.04 -1.15
CA ARG A 111 -5.73 23.46 0.16
C ARG A 111 -6.76 24.14 1.06
N LYS A 112 -7.84 24.66 0.48
CA LYS A 112 -8.98 25.24 1.19
C LYS A 112 -10.02 24.19 1.62
N SER A 113 -9.81 22.92 1.26
CA SER A 113 -10.72 21.84 1.69
C SER A 113 -10.73 21.74 3.21
N PRO A 114 -11.87 21.39 3.82
CA PRO A 114 -11.93 21.13 5.25
C PRO A 114 -10.85 20.13 5.68
N PHE A 115 -10.23 20.38 6.83
CA PHE A 115 -9.20 19.52 7.44
C PHE A 115 -7.90 19.35 6.63
N TYR A 116 -7.67 20.10 5.54
CA TYR A 116 -6.42 20.01 4.78
C TYR A 116 -5.19 20.35 5.65
N THR A 117 -5.26 21.44 6.42
CA THR A 117 -4.17 21.86 7.32
C THR A 117 -3.90 20.83 8.41
N GLU A 118 -4.94 20.21 8.97
CA GLU A 118 -4.79 19.15 9.97
C GLU A 118 -4.13 17.92 9.34
N ALA A 119 -4.56 17.52 8.15
CA ALA A 119 -3.95 16.42 7.40
C ALA A 119 -2.45 16.64 7.15
N GLU A 120 -2.07 17.86 6.75
CA GLU A 120 -0.67 18.24 6.53
C GLU A 120 0.13 18.21 7.84
N GLN A 121 -0.44 18.70 8.95
CA GLN A 121 0.19 18.65 10.29
C GLN A 121 0.38 17.22 10.81
N LEU A 122 -0.55 16.33 10.49
CA LEU A 122 -0.45 14.89 10.78
C LEU A 122 0.50 14.15 9.84
N GLY A 123 1.07 14.83 8.83
CA GLY A 123 2.02 14.24 7.89
C GLY A 123 1.38 13.41 6.78
N PHE A 124 0.06 13.50 6.58
CA PHE A 124 -0.59 12.81 5.46
C PHE A 124 -0.10 13.36 4.12
N ARG A 125 0.11 12.45 3.17
CA ARG A 125 0.61 12.77 1.82
C ARG A 125 -0.53 12.72 0.82
N LEU A 126 -0.86 13.85 0.21
CA LEU A 126 -1.84 13.94 -0.87
C LEU A 126 -1.10 14.27 -2.17
N GLU A 127 -0.94 13.29 -3.04
CA GLU A 127 -0.02 13.39 -4.17
C GLU A 127 -0.66 12.99 -5.50
N PRO A 128 -0.32 13.68 -6.61
CA PRO A 128 -0.70 13.22 -7.93
C PRO A 128 0.20 12.04 -8.34
N SER A 129 -0.37 11.02 -8.97
CA SER A 129 0.36 9.84 -9.45
C SER A 129 1.45 10.16 -10.47
N LYS A 130 1.30 11.30 -11.17
CA LYS A 130 2.11 11.72 -12.32
C LYS A 130 2.10 10.69 -13.45
N SER A 131 0.95 10.02 -13.61
CA SER A 131 0.68 9.07 -14.69
C SER A 131 -0.76 9.19 -15.18
N ASP A 132 -1.10 8.48 -16.25
CA ASP A 132 -2.47 8.36 -16.78
C ASP A 132 -3.37 7.46 -15.91
N THR A 133 -2.90 7.06 -14.72
CA THR A 133 -3.64 6.21 -13.78
C THR A 133 -3.57 6.78 -12.36
N TYR A 134 -4.34 6.25 -11.41
CA TYR A 134 -4.25 6.61 -9.98
C TYR A 134 -3.33 5.65 -9.18
N TRP A 135 -2.56 4.79 -9.85
CA TRP A 135 -1.70 3.80 -9.20
C TRP A 135 -0.40 4.41 -8.69
N SER A 136 0.18 3.79 -7.67
CA SER A 136 1.48 4.19 -7.15
C SER A 136 2.58 3.98 -8.19
N THR A 137 3.29 5.04 -8.54
CA THR A 137 4.48 4.95 -9.38
C THR A 137 5.73 4.75 -8.52
N MET A 138 6.86 4.40 -9.12
CA MET A 138 8.11 4.31 -8.37
C MET A 138 8.44 5.61 -7.63
N ALA A 139 8.11 6.78 -8.21
CA ALA A 139 8.31 8.06 -7.54
C ALA A 139 7.44 8.19 -6.28
N MET A 140 6.18 7.74 -6.33
CA MET A 140 5.28 7.74 -5.16
C MET A 140 5.75 6.76 -4.09
N MET A 141 6.28 5.60 -4.48
CA MET A 141 6.88 4.66 -3.52
C MET A 141 8.12 5.22 -2.84
N LYS A 142 8.96 5.97 -3.56
CA LYS A 142 10.11 6.66 -2.94
C LYS A 142 9.64 7.73 -1.97
N SER A 143 8.66 8.56 -2.35
CA SER A 143 8.07 9.57 -1.44
C SER A 143 7.44 8.94 -0.21
N LEU A 144 6.72 7.81 -0.34
CA LEU A 144 6.20 7.09 0.81
C LEU A 144 7.31 6.70 1.79
N VAL A 145 8.43 6.17 1.29
CA VAL A 145 9.54 5.76 2.14
C VAL A 145 10.23 6.97 2.77
N ASP A 146 10.55 8.00 1.97
CA ASP A 146 11.30 9.17 2.41
C ASP A 146 10.50 10.05 3.37
N ASP A 147 9.19 10.20 3.15
CA ASP A 147 8.35 11.14 3.87
C ASP A 147 7.55 10.49 5.01
N VAL A 148 7.35 9.16 5.00
CA VAL A 148 6.51 8.46 5.98
C VAL A 148 7.26 7.31 6.68
N ILE A 149 7.75 6.31 5.95
CA ILE A 149 8.27 5.07 6.55
C ILE A 149 9.59 5.31 7.29
N ALA A 150 10.58 5.93 6.63
CA ALA A 150 11.89 6.17 7.23
C ALA A 150 11.81 7.17 8.41
N PRO A 151 11.12 8.33 8.29
CA PRO A 151 10.96 9.25 9.42
C PRO A 151 10.26 8.61 10.63
N TYR A 152 9.25 7.76 10.39
CA TYR A 152 8.61 7.00 11.47
C TYR A 152 9.62 6.11 12.20
N PHE A 153 10.44 5.34 11.49
CA PHE A 153 11.44 4.48 12.13
C PHE A 153 12.48 5.28 12.91
N GLU A 154 12.99 6.37 12.36
CA GLU A 154 13.96 7.23 13.07
C GLU A 154 13.36 7.84 14.33
N CYS A 155 12.12 8.34 14.26
CA CYS A 155 11.41 8.81 15.44
C CYS A 155 11.25 7.70 16.48
N LYS A 156 10.78 6.52 16.05
CA LYS A 156 10.49 5.39 16.94
C LYS A 156 11.74 4.80 17.60
N LYS A 157 12.87 4.76 16.90
CA LYS A 157 14.16 4.35 17.48
C LYS A 157 14.56 5.26 18.65
N ASN A 158 14.39 6.57 18.49
CA ASN A 158 14.67 7.55 19.54
C ASN A 158 13.71 7.40 20.73
N GLU A 159 12.41 7.24 20.47
CA GLU A 159 11.39 7.03 21.51
C GLU A 159 11.64 5.76 22.33
N LEU A 160 12.11 4.68 21.68
CA LEU A 160 12.46 3.43 22.35
C LEU A 160 13.78 3.49 23.12
N GLY A 161 14.55 4.58 23.00
CA GLY A 161 15.86 4.72 23.66
C GLY A 161 16.91 3.74 23.16
N ILE A 162 16.87 3.38 21.87
CA ILE A 162 17.83 2.47 21.26
C ILE A 162 19.23 3.11 21.31
N GLU A 163 20.22 2.38 21.83
CA GLU A 163 21.57 2.91 22.07
C GLU A 163 22.30 3.32 20.77
N ASP A 164 22.07 2.60 19.67
CA ASP A 164 22.64 2.87 18.35
C ASP A 164 21.53 2.90 17.27
N PRO A 165 20.77 4.00 17.16
CA PRO A 165 19.67 4.14 16.20
C PRO A 165 20.11 3.99 14.74
N ASP A 166 21.32 4.48 14.41
CA ASP A 166 21.85 4.47 13.04
C ASP A 166 22.17 3.05 12.57
N ASN A 167 22.53 2.15 13.47
CA ASN A 167 22.78 0.74 13.12
C ASN A 167 21.59 -0.19 13.32
N GLN A 168 20.55 0.24 14.04
CA GLN A 168 19.33 -0.55 14.24
C GLN A 168 18.58 -0.79 12.93
N TYR A 169 18.31 -2.07 12.64
CA TYR A 169 17.50 -2.46 11.48
C TYR A 169 16.01 -2.36 11.79
N SER A 170 15.24 -2.06 10.76
CA SER A 170 13.76 -2.06 10.74
C SER A 170 13.25 -2.96 9.63
N ILE A 171 12.02 -3.45 9.73
CA ILE A 171 11.37 -4.24 8.68
C ILE A 171 10.24 -3.41 8.07
N TRP A 172 10.25 -3.33 6.75
CA TRP A 172 9.11 -2.85 5.98
C TRP A 172 8.56 -3.98 5.11
N LYS A 173 7.31 -4.36 5.38
CA LYS A 173 6.61 -5.47 4.73
C LYS A 173 5.58 -4.93 3.76
N ILE A 174 5.65 -5.37 2.50
CA ILE A 174 4.78 -4.89 1.43
C ILE A 174 4.43 -6.01 0.44
N ASP A 175 3.36 -5.87 -0.32
CA ASP A 175 2.96 -6.82 -1.35
C ASP A 175 4.01 -6.97 -2.47
N CYS A 176 4.04 -8.15 -3.10
CA CYS A 176 5.05 -8.48 -4.10
C CYS A 176 4.71 -7.95 -5.51
N TRP A 177 4.34 -6.67 -5.62
CA TRP A 177 4.00 -6.02 -6.89
C TRP A 177 5.23 -5.70 -7.75
N SER A 178 5.02 -5.47 -9.06
CA SER A 178 6.10 -5.31 -10.04
C SER A 178 7.02 -4.12 -9.75
N VAL A 179 6.47 -3.00 -9.29
CA VAL A 179 7.25 -1.81 -8.91
C VAL A 179 8.09 -2.10 -7.67
N HIS A 180 7.49 -2.71 -6.63
CA HIS A 180 8.17 -2.99 -5.36
C HIS A 180 9.32 -4.00 -5.52
N LYS A 181 9.17 -4.96 -6.43
CA LYS A 181 10.20 -5.94 -6.76
C LYS A 181 11.20 -5.48 -7.82
N SER A 182 11.01 -4.29 -8.39
CA SER A 182 11.91 -3.82 -9.45
C SER A 182 13.34 -3.69 -8.92
N LYS A 183 14.32 -4.08 -9.75
CA LYS A 183 15.74 -3.95 -9.40
C LYS A 183 16.10 -2.51 -9.08
N GLU A 184 15.52 -1.56 -9.80
CA GLU A 184 15.72 -0.14 -9.57
C GLU A 184 15.27 0.29 -8.17
N PHE A 185 14.03 -0.03 -7.78
CA PHE A 185 13.52 0.33 -6.46
C PHE A 185 14.31 -0.34 -5.33
N LEU A 186 14.61 -1.64 -5.46
CA LEU A 186 15.39 -2.37 -4.46
C LEU A 186 16.84 -1.89 -4.36
N SER A 187 17.45 -1.46 -5.47
CA SER A 187 18.79 -0.89 -5.45
C SER A 187 18.79 0.49 -4.79
N TRP A 188 17.74 1.29 -5.04
CA TRP A 188 17.54 2.57 -4.35
C TRP A 188 17.36 2.37 -2.84
N MET A 189 16.49 1.45 -2.41
CA MET A 189 16.30 1.12 -0.98
C MET A 189 17.63 0.72 -0.32
N ARG A 190 18.43 -0.14 -0.95
CA ARG A 190 19.73 -0.57 -0.39
C ARG A 190 20.74 0.56 -0.26
N THR A 191 20.71 1.54 -1.16
CA THR A 191 21.66 2.65 -1.14
C THR A 191 21.21 3.78 -0.22
N THR A 192 19.91 4.11 -0.24
CA THR A 192 19.36 5.28 0.47
C THR A 192 18.89 4.92 1.88
N HIS A 193 18.31 3.72 2.06
CA HIS A 193 17.73 3.25 3.32
C HIS A 193 18.26 1.86 3.72
N PRO A 194 19.59 1.67 3.86
CA PRO A 194 20.22 0.35 4.03
C PRO A 194 19.76 -0.41 5.28
N LYS A 195 19.22 0.31 6.27
CA LYS A 195 18.72 -0.25 7.53
C LYS A 195 17.24 -0.62 7.51
N ILE A 196 16.54 -0.36 6.41
CA ILE A 196 15.16 -0.79 6.20
C ILE A 196 15.16 -2.06 5.35
N LEU A 197 14.86 -3.19 6.00
CA LEU A 197 14.77 -4.49 5.36
C LEU A 197 13.40 -4.64 4.70
N VAL A 198 13.38 -4.70 3.38
CA VAL A 198 12.14 -4.95 2.62
C VAL A 198 11.82 -6.44 2.61
N ILE A 199 10.65 -6.81 3.15
CA ILE A 199 10.10 -8.16 3.10
C ILE A 199 8.84 -8.15 2.25
N PHE A 200 8.67 -9.15 1.41
CA PHE A 200 7.48 -9.26 0.58
C PHE A 200 6.46 -10.21 1.18
N VAL A 201 5.19 -9.79 1.20
CA VAL A 201 4.07 -10.73 1.33
C VAL A 201 4.06 -11.60 0.08
N PRO A 202 4.01 -12.94 0.20
CA PRO A 202 3.95 -13.81 -0.96
C PRO A 202 2.75 -13.49 -1.86
N GLY A 203 2.95 -13.67 -3.17
CA GLY A 203 1.91 -13.38 -4.15
C GLY A 203 0.66 -14.22 -3.91
N ASN A 204 -0.51 -13.59 -4.05
CA ASN A 204 -1.81 -14.21 -3.79
C ASN A 204 -2.01 -14.71 -2.34
N CYS A 205 -1.25 -14.18 -1.38
CA CYS A 205 -1.34 -14.51 0.05
C CYS A 205 -1.70 -13.30 0.93
N THR A 206 -2.26 -12.26 0.32
CA THR A 206 -2.84 -11.06 0.94
C THR A 206 -4.35 -11.22 1.06
#